data_AF-A0A1R1YRU4-F1
#
_entry.id   AF-A0A1R1YRU4-F1
#
_cell.length_a   1.000
_cell.length_b   1.000
_cell.length_c   1.000
_cell.angle_alpha   90.00
_cell.angle_beta   90.00
_cell.angle_gamma   90.00
#
_symmetry.space_group_name_H-M   'P 1'
#
loop_
_entity.id
_entity.type
_entity.pdbx_description
1 polymer ?
#
loop_
_entity_poly.entity_id
_entity_poly.type
_entity_poly.pdbx_seq_one_letter_code
_entity_poly.pdbx_strand_id
1 'polypeptide(L)'
;MKFVNGTKLDGRLIRTDLDPGFKEGRQFGRGRSGGQVRDEYRQEYDEGRGGYGHIRAMQEEERRRQMMVSYEPVSQIPTGASAKINSRLGGPEIEKQSNKRRHDSSDEDEMPSSTRRRQEDTGEDIDKPEEEVGDHEIEPKMEELSE
;
A
#
# COMPACT_ATOMS: atom_id res chain seq x y z
N MET A 1 -17.40 25.23 21.15
CA MET A 1 -16.24 25.95 21.72
C MET A 1 -15.63 26.85 20.66
N LYS A 2 -15.54 28.17 20.90
CA LYS A 2 -15.11 29.13 19.86
C LYS A 2 -13.60 29.37 19.82
N PHE A 3 -12.90 29.25 20.95
CA PHE A 3 -11.52 29.75 21.07
C PHE A 3 -10.43 28.68 20.93
N VAL A 4 -10.75 27.41 21.21
CA VAL A 4 -9.77 26.30 21.19
C VAL A 4 -9.84 25.49 19.90
N ASN A 5 -11.01 25.41 19.27
CA ASN A 5 -11.20 24.64 18.04
C ASN A 5 -10.34 25.21 16.90
N GLY A 6 -9.61 24.36 16.18
CA GLY A 6 -8.74 24.78 15.07
C GLY A 6 -7.41 25.39 15.49
N THR A 7 -7.11 25.45 16.79
CA THR A 7 -5.77 25.80 17.27
C THR A 7 -4.79 24.64 17.09
N LYS A 8 -3.49 24.92 17.27
CA LYS A 8 -2.43 23.89 17.21
C LYS A 8 -2.09 23.37 18.61
N LEU A 9 -2.03 22.05 18.75
CA LEU A 9 -1.52 21.34 19.92
C LEU A 9 -0.50 20.32 19.43
N ASP A 10 0.72 20.34 19.98
CA ASP A 10 1.86 19.50 19.55
C ASP A 10 2.08 19.50 18.02
N GLY A 11 1.97 20.68 17.41
CA GLY A 11 2.13 20.86 15.96
C GLY A 11 0.92 20.41 15.12
N ARG A 12 -0.15 19.91 15.74
CA ARG A 12 -1.33 19.35 15.06
C ARG A 12 -2.54 20.26 15.22
N LEU A 13 -3.33 20.41 14.17
CA LEU A 13 -4.61 21.09 14.25
C LEU A 13 -5.62 20.20 14.99
N ILE A 14 -6.17 20.69 16.09
CA ILE A 14 -7.17 19.95 16.88
C ILE A 14 -8.59 20.37 16.53
N ARG A 15 -9.51 19.41 16.60
CA ARG A 15 -10.95 19.63 16.45
C ARG A 15 -11.65 19.28 17.76
N THR A 16 -12.52 20.17 18.23
CA THR A 16 -13.30 19.96 19.46
C THR A 16 -14.79 20.00 19.15
N ASP A 17 -15.54 19.02 19.65
CA ASP A 17 -17.00 18.97 19.58
C ASP A 17 -17.61 18.95 20.99
N LEU A 18 -18.93 19.20 21.07
CA LEU A 18 -19.68 19.00 22.31
C LEU A 18 -20.06 17.54 22.46
N ASP A 19 -19.87 17.02 23.67
CA ASP A 19 -20.11 15.64 24.04
C ASP A 19 -21.14 15.57 25.18
N PRO A 20 -22.09 14.62 25.18
CA PRO A 20 -23.12 14.52 26.23
C PRO A 20 -22.58 14.14 27.61
N GLY A 21 -21.30 13.77 27.74
CA GLY A 21 -20.64 13.52 29.01
C GLY A 21 -19.97 12.14 29.07
N PHE A 22 -19.00 12.01 29.98
CA PHE A 22 -18.20 10.79 30.14
C PHE A 22 -19.03 9.61 30.68
N LYS A 23 -18.74 8.40 30.18
CA LYS A 23 -19.22 7.11 30.68
C LYS A 23 -18.13 6.06 30.49
N GLU A 24 -18.09 5.08 31.37
CA GLU A 24 -17.16 3.95 31.28
C GLU A 24 -17.26 3.25 29.92
N GLY A 25 -16.11 2.88 29.37
CA GLY A 25 -15.98 2.30 28.03
C GLY A 25 -15.87 3.31 26.89
N ARG A 26 -16.26 4.58 27.08
CA ARG A 26 -16.16 5.60 26.02
C ARG A 26 -14.73 6.09 25.78
N GLN A 27 -13.81 5.83 26.72
CA GLN A 27 -12.39 6.14 26.60
C GLN A 27 -11.66 5.28 25.55
N PHE A 28 -12.21 4.10 25.23
CA PHE A 28 -11.59 3.19 24.28
C PHE A 28 -12.01 3.52 22.84
N GLY A 29 -11.07 3.30 21.91
CA GLY A 29 -11.35 3.33 20.49
C GLY A 29 -12.37 2.24 20.11
N ARG A 30 -13.24 2.55 19.14
CA ARG A 30 -14.28 1.62 18.65
C ARG A 30 -13.84 0.87 17.40
N GLY A 31 -12.58 1.02 17.01
CA GLY A 31 -12.03 0.36 15.85
C GLY A 31 -11.73 -1.12 16.09
N ARG A 32 -11.73 -1.93 15.03
CA ARG A 32 -11.51 -3.38 15.11
C ARG A 32 -10.16 -3.75 15.70
N SER A 33 -9.16 -2.90 15.49
CA SER A 33 -7.80 -3.02 16.06
C SER A 33 -7.66 -2.48 17.49
N GLY A 34 -8.75 -1.95 18.08
CA GLY A 34 -8.76 -1.25 19.37
C GLY A 34 -8.49 0.26 19.29
N GLY A 35 -8.05 0.75 18.12
CA GLY A 35 -7.83 2.18 17.86
C GLY A 35 -9.10 2.96 17.51
N GLN A 36 -8.93 4.19 17.02
CA GLN A 36 -10.05 4.97 16.51
C GLN A 36 -10.50 4.44 15.14
N VAL A 37 -11.81 4.30 14.93
CA VAL A 37 -12.42 3.81 13.67
C VAL A 37 -11.90 4.56 12.44
N ARG A 38 -11.71 5.89 12.56
CA ARG A 38 -11.19 6.74 11.49
C ARG A 38 -9.78 6.33 11.04
N ASP A 39 -8.95 5.86 11.96
CA ASP A 39 -7.55 5.55 11.65
C ASP A 39 -7.39 4.20 10.96
N GLU A 40 -8.39 3.32 10.94
CA GLU A 40 -8.32 2.03 10.24
C GLU A 40 -8.17 2.18 8.73
N TYR A 41 -8.92 3.12 8.15
CA TYR A 41 -9.00 3.36 6.70
C TYR A 41 -8.06 4.49 6.23
N ARG A 42 -7.22 5.03 7.11
CA ARG A 42 -6.32 6.14 6.79
C ARG A 42 -5.22 5.67 5.84
N GLN A 43 -5.13 6.31 4.68
CA GLN A 43 -4.13 5.97 3.67
C GLN A 43 -2.81 6.70 3.92
N GLU A 44 -2.84 7.96 4.36
CA GLU A 44 -1.63 8.77 4.56
C GLU A 44 -0.81 8.29 5.76
N TYR A 45 0.51 8.43 5.69
CA TYR A 45 1.41 8.16 6.81
C TYR A 45 1.37 9.33 7.81
N ASP A 46 1.19 9.05 9.09
CA ASP A 46 1.21 10.03 10.18
C ASP A 46 1.92 9.41 11.39
N GLU A 47 3.15 9.83 11.62
CA GLU A 47 3.99 9.34 12.71
C GLU A 47 3.33 9.53 14.08
N GLY A 48 2.67 10.67 14.30
CA GLY A 48 1.98 10.97 15.56
C GLY A 48 0.69 10.16 15.78
N ARG A 49 0.33 9.28 14.84
CA ARG A 49 -0.78 8.32 14.93
C ARG A 49 -0.33 6.88 14.65
N GLY A 50 0.96 6.56 14.83
CA GLY A 50 1.48 5.21 14.66
C GLY A 50 1.78 4.80 13.22
N GLY A 51 1.93 5.76 12.30
CA GLY A 51 2.30 5.51 10.91
C GLY A 51 1.08 5.41 9.98
N TYR A 52 0.99 4.36 9.17
CA TYR A 52 -0.15 4.12 8.28
C TYR A 52 -1.40 3.68 9.06
N GLY A 53 -2.57 3.86 8.45
CA GLY A 53 -3.80 3.28 8.98
C GLY A 53 -3.73 1.75 9.03
N HIS A 54 -4.48 1.15 9.95
CA HIS A 54 -4.32 -0.28 10.31
C HIS A 54 -4.38 -1.23 9.10
N ILE A 55 -5.35 -1.02 8.20
CA ILE A 55 -5.52 -1.87 7.01
C ILE A 55 -4.30 -1.73 6.08
N ARG A 56 -3.83 -0.50 5.85
CA ARG A 56 -2.69 -0.24 4.98
C ARG A 56 -1.38 -0.77 5.58
N ALA A 57 -1.21 -0.63 6.89
CA ALA A 57 -0.04 -1.17 7.60
C ALA A 57 0.03 -2.70 7.45
N MET A 58 -1.10 -3.40 7.61
CA MET A 58 -1.18 -4.85 7.42
C MET A 58 -0.84 -5.28 5.99
N GLN A 59 -1.37 -4.58 4.98
CA GLN A 59 -1.05 -4.85 3.57
C GLN A 59 0.42 -4.63 3.24
N GLU A 60 1.05 -3.61 3.82
CA GLU A 60 2.47 -3.33 3.61
C GLU A 60 3.36 -4.41 4.25
N GLU A 61 2.97 -4.88 5.45
CA GLU A 61 3.65 -5.99 6.12
C GLU A 61 3.53 -7.29 5.33
N GLU A 62 2.35 -7.61 4.81
CA GLU A 62 2.14 -8.78 3.94
C GLU A 62 2.98 -8.68 2.66
N ARG A 63 3.00 -7.52 2.00
CA ARG A 63 3.83 -7.30 0.81
C ARG A 63 5.31 -7.47 1.13
N ARG A 64 5.77 -6.93 2.26
CA ARG A 64 7.16 -7.07 2.71
C ARG A 64 7.49 -8.53 3.01
N ARG A 65 6.58 -9.26 3.63
CA ARG A 65 6.74 -10.69 3.92
C ARG A 65 6.82 -11.51 2.63
N GLN A 66 5.93 -11.26 1.67
CA GLN A 66 5.97 -11.91 0.36
C GLN A 66 7.28 -11.61 -0.37
N MET A 67 7.72 -10.35 -0.36
CA MET A 67 9.00 -9.95 -0.96
C MET A 67 10.18 -10.69 -0.32
N MET A 68 10.20 -10.80 1.00
CA MET A 68 11.25 -11.52 1.73
C MET A 68 11.27 -13.02 1.41
N VAL A 69 10.09 -13.64 1.24
CA VAL A 69 9.99 -15.06 0.82
C VAL A 69 10.48 -15.24 -0.62
N SER A 70 10.18 -14.29 -1.51
CA SER A 70 10.64 -14.33 -2.91
C SER A 70 12.12 -13.97 -3.12
N TYR A 71 12.80 -13.46 -2.09
CA TYR A 71 14.18 -13.03 -2.22
C TYR A 71 15.13 -14.24 -2.21
N GLU A 72 15.38 -14.79 -3.40
CA GLU A 72 16.53 -15.65 -3.66
C GLU A 72 17.82 -14.83 -3.48
N PRO A 73 18.70 -15.17 -2.52
CA PRO A 73 19.99 -14.49 -2.41
C PRO A 73 20.80 -14.80 -3.66
N VAL A 74 21.19 -13.76 -4.40
CA VAL A 74 22.08 -13.88 -5.57
C VAL A 74 23.43 -14.44 -5.08
N SER A 75 23.59 -15.77 -5.13
CA SER A 75 24.80 -16.46 -4.67
C SER A 75 25.95 -16.37 -5.68
N GLN A 76 25.62 -16.13 -6.95
CA GLN A 76 26.58 -16.02 -8.03
C GLN A 76 26.38 -14.67 -8.70
N ILE A 77 27.24 -13.71 -8.35
CA ILE A 77 27.43 -12.51 -9.16
C ILE A 77 28.02 -13.01 -10.48
N PRO A 78 27.32 -12.88 -11.63
CA PRO A 78 27.93 -13.21 -12.90
C PRO A 78 29.18 -12.35 -13.04
N THR A 79 30.35 -12.97 -13.19
CA THR A 79 31.59 -12.28 -13.54
C THR A 79 31.51 -11.85 -15.01
N GLY A 80 30.54 -11.00 -15.32
CA GLY A 80 30.24 -10.47 -16.65
C GLY A 80 30.42 -8.96 -16.59
N ALA A 81 31.41 -8.46 -17.32
CA ALA A 81 31.94 -7.10 -17.27
C ALA A 81 32.69 -6.78 -15.97
N SER A 82 33.96 -7.26 -15.91
CA SER A 82 35.03 -6.42 -15.37
C SER A 82 34.90 -5.06 -16.06
N ALA A 83 34.21 -4.12 -15.40
CA ALA A 83 34.17 -2.73 -15.78
C ALA A 83 35.62 -2.30 -15.93
N LYS A 84 36.06 -2.09 -17.18
CA LYS A 84 37.32 -1.42 -17.47
C LYS A 84 37.16 0.00 -16.98
N ILE A 85 37.38 0.22 -15.68
CA ILE A 85 37.62 1.52 -15.10
C ILE A 85 38.78 2.11 -15.90
N ASN A 86 38.53 3.25 -16.53
CA ASN A 86 39.43 3.92 -17.45
C ASN A 86 40.90 3.84 -17.00
N SER A 87 41.73 3.19 -17.81
CA SER A 87 43.18 3.12 -17.71
C SER A 87 43.80 4.52 -17.93
N ARG A 88 43.70 5.41 -16.95
CA ARG A 88 44.65 6.54 -16.81
C ARG A 88 46.00 6.08 -16.25
N LEU A 89 46.10 4.84 -15.76
CA LEU A 89 47.36 4.14 -15.54
C LEU A 89 47.59 3.18 -16.71
N GLY A 90 48.66 3.42 -17.46
CA GLY A 90 48.99 2.74 -18.72
C GLY A 90 49.02 1.22 -18.61
N GLY A 91 47.97 0.57 -19.13
CA GLY A 91 47.95 -0.85 -19.45
C GLY A 91 48.25 -1.07 -20.94
N PRO A 92 48.65 -2.30 -21.34
CA PRO A 92 49.19 -2.57 -22.66
C PRO A 92 48.15 -2.39 -23.78
N GLU A 93 48.60 -1.80 -24.88
CA GLU A 93 47.81 -1.45 -26.06
C GLU A 93 47.43 -2.73 -26.84
N ILE A 94 46.14 -2.96 -27.05
CA ILE A 94 45.64 -4.08 -27.86
C ILE A 94 45.09 -3.52 -29.18
N GLU A 95 45.68 -3.99 -30.27
CA GLU A 95 45.44 -3.63 -31.66
C GLU A 95 43.96 -3.82 -32.06
N LYS A 96 43.35 -2.77 -32.63
CA LYS A 96 41.93 -2.78 -33.01
C LYS A 96 41.76 -3.40 -34.40
N GLN A 97 41.11 -4.57 -34.49
CA GLN A 97 40.47 -5.00 -35.73
C GLN A 97 39.02 -4.51 -35.76
N SER A 98 38.71 -3.60 -36.68
CA SER A 98 37.39 -3.00 -36.84
C SER A 98 36.45 -3.94 -37.60
N ASN A 99 35.68 -4.77 -36.88
CA ASN A 99 34.49 -5.40 -37.46
C ASN A 99 33.26 -4.51 -37.24
N LYS A 100 32.95 -3.71 -38.26
CA LYS A 100 31.74 -2.89 -38.36
C LYS A 100 30.52 -3.80 -38.49
N ARG A 101 29.92 -4.20 -37.36
CA ARG A 101 28.62 -4.90 -37.34
C ARG A 101 27.50 -3.87 -37.44
N ARG A 102 26.61 -4.09 -38.41
CA ARG A 102 25.50 -3.24 -38.78
C ARG A 102 24.44 -3.25 -37.68
N HIS A 103 23.84 -2.09 -37.45
CA HIS A 103 22.68 -1.86 -36.60
C HIS A 103 21.47 -2.58 -37.23
N ASP A 104 20.96 -3.60 -36.55
CA ASP A 104 19.67 -4.22 -36.86
C ASP A 104 18.72 -3.82 -35.73
N SER A 105 17.78 -2.94 -36.07
CA SER A 105 16.78 -2.38 -35.16
C SER A 105 15.57 -3.29 -35.16
N SER A 106 15.29 -3.93 -34.03
CA SER A 106 14.00 -4.58 -33.77
C SER A 106 13.68 -4.42 -32.29
N ASP A 107 13.44 -3.16 -31.89
CA ASP A 107 12.79 -2.83 -30.62
C ASP A 107 11.29 -2.62 -30.90
N GLU A 108 10.51 -3.67 -30.67
CA GLU A 108 9.06 -3.60 -30.50
C GLU A 108 8.78 -3.61 -28.99
N ASP A 109 8.92 -2.44 -28.35
CA ASP A 109 8.43 -2.21 -26.99
C ASP A 109 7.32 -1.15 -27.06
N GLU A 110 6.10 -1.64 -27.23
CA GLU A 110 4.87 -0.85 -27.22
C GLU A 110 4.49 -0.51 -25.77
N MET A 111 4.93 0.66 -25.28
CA MET A 111 4.48 1.25 -24.01
C MET A 111 3.44 2.35 -24.28
N PRO A 112 2.15 2.17 -23.93
CA PRO A 112 1.18 3.24 -24.11
C PRO A 112 1.32 4.29 -22.99
N SER A 113 1.87 5.45 -23.36
CA SER A 113 1.74 6.70 -22.61
C SER A 113 0.39 7.33 -22.94
N SER A 114 -0.47 7.55 -21.93
CA SER A 114 -1.63 8.45 -22.10
C SER A 114 -1.66 9.50 -20.99
N THR A 115 -1.10 10.67 -21.32
CA THR A 115 -1.34 11.89 -20.58
C THR A 115 -2.43 12.70 -21.30
N ARG A 116 -3.59 12.81 -20.63
CA ARG A 116 -4.65 13.84 -20.70
C ARG A 116 -5.56 13.90 -21.93
N ARG A 117 -6.88 13.81 -21.68
CA ARG A 117 -7.90 14.73 -22.21
C ARG A 117 -9.15 14.76 -21.32
N ARG A 118 -9.71 15.96 -21.21
CA ARG A 118 -10.86 16.42 -20.42
C ARG A 118 -12.11 16.41 -21.32
N GLN A 119 -13.24 15.86 -20.83
CA GLN A 119 -14.65 16.08 -21.22
C GLN A 119 -15.50 15.17 -20.30
N GLU A 120 -16.16 15.68 -19.25
CA GLU A 120 -17.56 16.16 -19.21
C GLU A 120 -18.61 15.19 -19.78
N ASP A 121 -19.33 14.59 -18.83
CA ASP A 121 -20.78 14.32 -18.76
C ASP A 121 -21.45 13.39 -19.80
N THR A 122 -21.94 12.24 -19.32
CA THR A 122 -23.34 11.76 -19.41
C THR A 122 -23.44 10.40 -18.72
N GLY A 123 -24.43 10.23 -17.84
CA GLY A 123 -24.68 8.98 -17.12
C GLY A 123 -25.19 7.83 -18.00
N GLU A 124 -25.02 6.61 -17.51
CA GLU A 124 -26.04 5.55 -17.43
C GLU A 124 -25.41 4.28 -16.82
N ASP A 125 -26.14 3.77 -15.82
CA ASP A 125 -26.25 2.42 -15.27
C ASP A 125 -25.33 1.30 -15.79
N ILE A 126 -24.58 0.67 -14.87
CA ILE A 126 -24.12 -0.71 -15.05
C ILE A 126 -24.26 -1.49 -13.72
N ASP A 127 -25.04 -2.56 -13.84
CA ASP A 127 -25.43 -3.60 -12.89
C ASP A 127 -24.43 -3.98 -11.78
N LYS A 128 -24.96 -4.11 -10.56
CA LYS A 128 -24.37 -4.93 -9.50
C LYS A 128 -24.90 -6.36 -9.62
N PRO A 129 -24.08 -7.42 -9.58
CA PRO A 129 -24.59 -8.75 -9.31
C PRO A 129 -24.93 -8.86 -7.82
N GLU A 130 -26.17 -9.24 -7.54
CA GLU A 130 -26.69 -9.59 -6.21
C GLU A 130 -26.05 -10.91 -5.74
N GLU A 131 -25.37 -10.92 -4.60
CA GLU A 131 -25.08 -12.18 -3.88
C GLU A 131 -26.29 -12.53 -3.02
N GLU A 132 -27.00 -13.60 -3.40
CA GLU A 132 -27.99 -14.28 -2.57
C GLU A 132 -27.32 -14.80 -1.29
N VAL A 133 -27.60 -14.17 -0.16
CA VAL A 133 -27.39 -14.76 1.16
C VAL A 133 -28.55 -15.68 1.47
N GLY A 134 -28.33 -16.98 1.27
CA GLY A 134 -29.26 -18.03 1.67
C GLY A 134 -29.37 -18.09 3.20
N ASP A 135 -30.60 -17.93 3.71
CA ASP A 135 -30.93 -18.13 5.10
C ASP A 135 -30.70 -19.60 5.49
N HIS A 136 -29.76 -19.85 6.40
CA HIS A 136 -29.68 -21.11 7.12
C HIS A 136 -30.11 -20.85 8.56
N GLU A 137 -31.37 -21.21 8.84
CA GLU A 137 -31.94 -21.27 10.18
C GLU A 137 -31.11 -22.22 11.05
N ILE A 138 -30.54 -21.70 12.13
CA ILE A 138 -29.88 -22.49 13.16
C ILE A 138 -30.95 -22.89 14.17
N GLU A 139 -31.39 -24.14 14.14
CA GLU A 139 -32.25 -24.71 15.18
C GLU A 139 -31.50 -24.79 16.53
N PRO A 140 -32.10 -24.36 17.65
CA PRO A 140 -31.52 -24.55 18.98
C PRO A 140 -31.73 -26.00 19.45
N LYS A 141 -30.62 -26.71 19.72
CA LYS A 141 -30.65 -28.02 20.39
C LYS A 141 -31.16 -27.85 21.82
N MET A 142 -32.26 -28.52 22.16
CA MET A 142 -32.74 -28.66 23.54
C MET A 142 -31.78 -29.57 24.34
N GLU A 143 -31.24 -29.06 25.44
CA GLU A 143 -30.62 -29.88 26.48
C GLU A 143 -31.73 -30.52 27.32
N GLU A 144 -31.78 -31.86 27.31
CA GLU A 144 -32.57 -32.64 28.25
C GLU A 144 -31.99 -32.49 29.66
N LEU A 145 -32.76 -31.85 30.55
CA LEU A 145 -32.60 -31.97 31.99
C LEU A 145 -33.28 -33.27 32.43
N SER A 146 -32.49 -34.26 32.81
CA SER A 146 -32.94 -35.45 33.54
C SER A 146 -33.13 -35.12 35.02
N GLU A 147 -34.35 -35.30 35.54
CA GLU A 147 -34.60 -35.65 36.94
C GLU A 147 -34.67 -37.17 37.11
#